data_AF-A0A7Z9PWX5-F1
#
_entry.id   AF-A0A7Z9PWX5-F1
#
_cell.length_a   1.000
_cell.length_b   1.000
_cell.length_c   1.000
_cell.angle_alpha   90.00
_cell.angle_beta   90.00
_cell.angle_gamma   90.00
#
_symmetry.space_group_name_H-M   'P 1'
#
loop_
_entity.id
_entity.type
_entity.pdbx_description
1 polymer ?
#
loop_
_entity_poly.entity_id
_entity_poly.type
_entity_poly.pdbx_seq_one_letter_code
_entity_poly.pdbx_strand_id
1 'polypeptide(L)'
;ARQIANPISHTTDAMNRLAAGETELEIENTSRTDEIGEMARAVEVFKQNALDRIALEAAQAEEQKAKEARTAGIEKLIGDFDNSMGQMLGAVSAAATEMEHTASAMTSTSETTNAKSTAIAAASEEASANVQTVAGAAEELASSIQEIRRQVEQSTNVTRKATDTAQEANTRIEGLSSA
;
A
#
# COMPACT_ATOMS: atom_id res chain seq x y z
N ALA A 1 46.38 36.61 79.49
CA ALA A 1 45.14 35.84 79.20
C ALA A 1 44.44 36.25 77.89
N ARG A 2 44.36 37.54 77.52
CA ARG A 2 43.62 38.00 76.32
C ARG A 2 44.22 37.62 74.95
N GLN A 3 45.51 37.28 74.88
CA GLN A 3 46.18 36.93 73.61
C GLN A 3 45.83 35.53 73.07
N ILE A 4 45.24 34.64 73.87
CA ILE A 4 44.88 33.26 73.47
C ILE A 4 43.35 33.09 73.46
N ALA A 5 42.66 33.60 74.47
CA ALA A 5 41.21 33.43 74.61
C ALA A 5 40.41 34.10 73.47
N ASN A 6 40.83 35.28 73.01
CA ASN A 6 40.13 35.99 71.94
C ASN A 6 40.22 35.23 70.60
N PRO A 7 41.40 34.85 70.08
CA PRO A 7 41.48 34.06 68.85
C PRO A 7 40.72 32.73 68.88
N ILE A 8 40.78 31.98 70.00
CA ILE A 8 40.02 30.72 70.14
C ILE A 8 38.52 30.97 70.03
N SER A 9 38.02 32.04 70.65
CA SER A 9 36.60 32.40 70.57
C SER A 9 36.17 32.72 69.15
N HIS A 10 37.01 33.40 68.35
CA HIS A 10 36.71 33.73 66.96
C HIS A 10 36.73 32.48 66.06
N THR A 11 37.71 31.59 66.22
CA THR A 11 37.74 30.31 65.49
C THR A 11 36.55 29.42 65.86
N THR A 12 36.13 29.43 67.12
CA THR A 12 34.95 28.68 67.60
C THR A 12 33.66 29.24 67.01
N ASP A 13 33.51 30.57 66.97
CA ASP A 13 32.37 31.23 66.35
C ASP A 13 32.29 30.94 64.85
N ALA A 14 33.41 31.07 64.13
CA ALA A 14 33.51 30.75 62.71
C ALA A 14 33.12 29.29 62.43
N MET A 15 33.55 28.34 63.27
CA MET A 15 33.16 26.94 63.15
C MET A 15 31.66 26.71 63.39
N ASN A 16 31.07 27.38 64.39
CA ASN A 16 29.62 27.28 64.66
C ASN A 16 28.79 27.84 63.50
N ARG A 17 29.22 28.96 62.91
CA ARG A 17 28.55 29.56 61.76
C ARG A 17 28.69 28.70 60.50
N LEU A 18 29.87 28.11 60.28
CA LEU A 18 30.07 27.13 59.22
C LEU A 18 29.19 25.88 59.41
N ALA A 19 29.06 25.38 60.65
CA ALA A 19 28.15 24.28 60.98
C ALA A 19 26.67 24.65 60.78
N ALA A 20 26.31 25.93 60.90
CA ALA A 20 25.00 26.45 60.56
C ALA A 20 24.78 26.65 59.04
N GLY A 21 25.81 26.39 58.21
CA GLY A 21 25.76 26.49 56.75
C GLY A 21 26.20 27.84 56.18
N GLU A 22 26.73 28.75 57.01
CA GLU A 22 27.30 30.01 56.54
C GLU A 22 28.72 29.78 55.98
N THR A 23 28.87 29.82 54.66
CA THR A 23 30.16 29.62 53.98
C THR A 23 30.83 30.92 53.52
N GLU A 24 30.10 32.05 53.54
CA GLU A 24 30.60 33.40 53.25
C GLU A 24 31.26 34.04 54.48
N LEU A 25 32.23 33.34 55.07
CA LEU A 25 32.93 33.78 56.28
C LEU A 25 34.42 33.93 55.99
N GLU A 26 35.04 34.99 56.49
CA GLU A 26 36.49 35.14 56.46
C GLU A 26 37.11 34.49 57.70
N ILE A 27 38.00 33.52 57.52
CA ILE A 27 38.68 32.86 58.63
C ILE A 27 39.94 33.65 58.97
N GLU A 28 39.87 34.41 60.05
CA GLU A 28 40.99 35.21 60.56
C GLU A 28 42.10 34.32 61.17
N ASN A 29 43.30 34.90 61.39
CA ASN A 29 44.43 34.27 62.08
C ASN A 29 45.11 33.08 61.37
N THR A 30 44.80 32.82 60.09
CA THR A 30 45.40 31.74 59.28
C THR A 30 46.91 31.90 59.03
N SER A 31 47.43 33.13 59.09
CA SER A 31 48.85 33.48 58.93
C SER A 31 49.71 33.25 60.19
N ARG A 32 49.09 32.89 61.32
CA ARG A 32 49.84 32.60 62.56
C ARG A 32 50.57 31.26 62.46
N THR A 33 51.73 31.19 63.11
CA THR A 33 52.60 29.99 63.12
C THR A 33 52.44 29.12 64.37
N ASP A 34 51.50 29.46 65.26
CA ASP A 34 51.18 28.71 66.47
C ASP A 34 49.95 27.80 66.28
N GLU A 35 49.58 27.05 67.33
CA GLU A 35 48.48 26.08 67.34
C GLU A 35 47.12 26.73 67.00
N ILE A 36 46.97 28.01 67.32
CA ILE A 36 45.80 28.81 66.96
C ILE A 36 45.74 29.03 65.44
N GLY A 37 46.88 29.31 64.82
CA GLY A 37 46.99 29.37 63.36
C GLY A 37 46.72 28.02 62.68
N GLU A 38 47.14 26.91 63.31
CA GLU A 38 46.83 25.57 62.83
C GLU A 38 45.32 25.27 62.87
N MET A 39 44.65 25.62 63.97
CA MET A 39 43.19 25.52 64.08
C MET A 39 42.48 26.40 63.03
N ALA A 40 42.93 27.65 62.84
CA ALA A 40 42.35 28.55 61.83
C ALA A 40 42.49 27.97 60.41
N ARG A 41 43.65 27.41 60.06
CA ARG A 41 43.83 26.72 58.77
C ARG A 41 42.94 25.48 58.62
N ALA A 42 42.74 24.71 59.70
CA ALA A 42 41.83 23.57 59.67
C ALA A 42 40.38 24.00 59.42
N VAL A 43 39.92 25.10 60.05
CA VAL A 43 38.58 25.66 59.80
C VAL A 43 38.44 26.18 58.35
N GLU A 44 39.48 26.79 57.78
CA GLU A 44 39.47 27.18 56.35
C GLU A 44 39.33 25.96 55.43
N VAL A 45 40.00 24.84 55.75
CA VAL A 45 39.82 23.57 55.01
C VAL A 45 38.37 23.06 55.12
N PHE A 46 37.75 23.13 56.31
CA PHE A 46 36.34 22.76 56.47
C PHE A 46 35.41 23.66 55.66
N LYS A 47 35.68 24.97 55.60
CA LYS A 47 34.92 25.91 54.78
C LYS A 47 35.04 25.58 53.29
N GLN A 48 36.26 25.32 52.81
CA GLN A 48 36.47 24.92 51.41
C GLN A 48 35.73 23.62 51.08
N ASN A 49 35.81 22.61 51.95
CA ASN A 49 35.08 21.35 51.77
C ASN A 49 33.55 21.55 51.74
N ALA A 50 33.02 22.49 52.53
CA ALA A 50 31.60 22.83 52.51
C ALA A 50 31.18 23.50 51.19
N LEU A 51 32.00 24.41 50.66
CA LEU A 51 31.78 25.02 49.35
C LEU A 51 31.85 24.00 48.21
N ASP A 52 32.85 23.13 48.24
CA ASP A 52 33.03 22.05 47.25
C ASP A 52 31.85 21.08 47.28
N ARG A 53 31.33 20.77 48.47
CA ARG A 53 30.12 19.94 48.63
C ARG A 53 28.88 20.60 48.01
N ILE A 54 28.65 21.88 48.25
CA ILE A 54 27.51 22.62 47.65
C ILE A 54 27.63 22.62 46.13
N ALA A 55 28.83 22.88 45.60
CA ALA A 55 29.09 22.87 44.17
C ALA A 55 28.87 21.47 43.57
N LEU A 56 29.31 20.42 44.25
CA LEU A 56 29.12 19.03 43.82
C LEU A 56 27.64 18.62 43.83
N GLU A 57 26.90 18.97 44.89
CA GLU A 57 25.46 18.70 44.98
C GLU A 57 24.68 19.42 43.87
N ALA A 58 25.02 20.67 43.56
CA ALA A 58 24.43 21.42 42.46
C ALA A 58 24.75 20.79 41.09
N ALA A 59 26.01 20.40 40.86
CA ALA A 59 26.43 19.74 39.63
C ALA A 59 25.72 18.39 39.43
N GLN A 60 25.60 17.59 40.50
CA GLN A 60 24.87 16.32 40.47
C GLN A 60 23.38 16.51 40.17
N ALA A 61 22.74 17.53 40.77
CA ALA A 61 21.34 17.83 40.51
C ALA A 61 21.10 18.21 39.05
N GLU A 62 21.98 19.03 38.45
CA GLU A 62 21.87 19.39 37.03
C GLU A 62 22.17 18.20 36.11
N GLU A 63 23.17 17.38 36.43
CA GLU A 63 23.43 16.15 35.67
C GLU A 63 22.24 15.18 35.71
N GLN A 64 21.60 15.02 36.88
CA GLN A 64 20.44 14.17 37.04
C GLN A 64 19.25 14.69 36.24
N LYS A 65 18.96 15.99 36.30
CA LYS A 65 17.91 16.62 35.46
C LYS A 65 18.19 16.42 33.97
N ALA A 66 19.44 16.59 33.53
CA ALA A 66 19.82 16.39 32.14
C ALA A 66 19.64 14.92 31.70
N LYS A 67 19.98 13.97 32.56
CA LYS A 67 19.75 12.53 32.32
C LYS A 67 18.25 12.22 32.22
N GLU A 68 17.44 12.73 33.13
CA GLU A 68 15.99 12.53 33.13
C GLU A 68 15.34 13.12 31.87
N ALA A 69 15.71 14.36 31.51
CA ALA A 69 15.22 15.00 30.29
C ALA A 69 15.62 14.22 29.03
N ARG A 70 16.86 13.69 28.99
CA ARG A 70 17.33 12.84 27.89
C ARG A 70 16.54 11.54 27.81
N THR A 71 16.31 10.86 28.94
CA THR A 71 15.55 9.60 28.98
C THR A 71 14.12 9.83 28.51
N ALA A 72 13.43 10.86 29.04
CA ALA A 72 12.07 11.21 28.62
C ALA A 72 12.00 11.56 27.11
N GLY A 73 13.02 12.25 26.59
CA GLY A 73 13.12 12.53 25.15
C GLY A 73 13.26 11.26 24.30
N ILE A 74 14.07 10.30 24.74
CA ILE A 74 14.26 9.01 24.06
C ILE A 74 12.97 8.18 24.11
N GLU A 75 12.31 8.10 25.26
CA GLU A 75 11.05 7.37 25.41
C GLU A 75 9.95 7.94 24.50
N LYS A 76 9.86 9.27 24.41
CA LYS A 76 8.94 9.92 23.47
C LYS A 76 9.27 9.58 22.01
N LEU A 77 10.54 9.65 21.62
CA LEU A 77 10.97 9.29 20.26
C LEU A 77 10.64 7.84 19.91
N ILE A 78 10.82 6.92 20.86
CA ILE A 78 10.47 5.50 20.68
C ILE A 78 8.95 5.36 20.53
N GLY A 79 8.16 6.01 21.38
CA GLY A 79 6.70 5.97 21.29
C GLY A 79 6.15 6.55 19.98
N ASP A 80 6.70 7.67 19.52
CA ASP A 80 6.34 8.29 18.24
C ASP A 80 6.74 7.37 17.07
N PHE A 81 7.92 6.74 17.15
CA PHE A 81 8.38 5.77 16.16
C PHE A 81 7.47 4.54 16.09
N ASP A 82 7.15 3.91 17.22
CA ASP A 82 6.28 2.73 17.28
C ASP A 82 4.88 3.03 16.73
N ASN A 83 4.32 4.19 17.08
CA ASN A 83 3.03 4.62 16.54
C ASN A 83 3.09 4.82 15.02
N SER A 84 4.12 5.49 14.50
CA SER A 84 4.28 5.71 13.07
C SER A 84 4.48 4.39 12.31
N MET A 85 5.28 3.47 12.87
CA MET A 85 5.54 2.17 12.27
C MET A 85 4.29 1.29 12.29
N GLY A 86 3.52 1.31 13.38
CA GLY A 86 2.24 0.61 13.50
C GLY A 86 1.22 1.08 12.46
N GLN A 87 1.12 2.40 12.25
CA GLN A 87 0.24 2.96 11.21
C GLN A 87 0.70 2.57 9.80
N MET A 88 2.01 2.64 9.50
CA MET A 88 2.54 2.26 8.19
C MET A 88 2.33 0.76 7.91
N LEU A 89 2.64 -0.11 8.87
CA LEU A 89 2.42 -1.55 8.74
C LEU A 89 0.93 -1.87 8.59
N GLY A 90 0.05 -1.18 9.31
CA GLY A 90 -1.40 -1.30 9.15
C GLY A 90 -1.87 -0.92 7.74
N ALA A 91 -1.36 0.19 7.20
CA ALA A 91 -1.68 0.62 5.84
C ALA A 91 -1.18 -0.37 4.78
N VAL A 92 0.04 -0.89 4.93
CA VAL A 92 0.61 -1.91 4.03
C VAL A 92 -0.20 -3.20 4.10
N SER A 93 -0.59 -3.65 5.30
CA SER A 93 -1.41 -4.84 5.47
C SER A 93 -2.78 -4.68 4.80
N ALA A 94 -3.43 -3.54 4.97
CA ALA A 94 -4.72 -3.26 4.33
C ALA A 94 -4.58 -3.25 2.80
N ALA A 95 -3.54 -2.62 2.27
CA ALA A 95 -3.27 -2.61 0.83
C ALA A 95 -2.98 -4.00 0.27
N ALA A 96 -2.27 -4.85 1.02
CA ALA A 96 -2.01 -6.24 0.62
C ALA A 96 -3.31 -7.07 0.58
N THR A 97 -4.18 -6.94 1.57
CA THR A 97 -5.50 -7.60 1.58
C THR A 97 -6.38 -7.14 0.41
N GLU A 98 -6.41 -5.83 0.12
CA GLU A 98 -7.16 -5.32 -1.03
C GLU A 98 -6.62 -5.84 -2.37
N MET A 99 -5.29 -5.95 -2.49
CA MET A 99 -4.63 -6.53 -3.67
C MET A 99 -4.97 -8.01 -3.82
N GLU A 100 -4.99 -8.78 -2.73
CA GLU A 100 -5.40 -10.19 -2.73
C GLU A 100 -6.85 -10.35 -3.20
N HIS A 101 -7.77 -9.55 -2.67
CA HIS A 101 -9.16 -9.54 -3.12
C HIS A 101 -9.30 -9.20 -4.60
N THR A 102 -8.59 -8.17 -5.07
CA THR A 102 -8.59 -7.77 -6.48
C THR A 102 -8.05 -8.89 -7.39
N ALA A 103 -6.96 -9.55 -6.98
CA ALA A 103 -6.36 -10.65 -7.73
C ALA A 103 -7.28 -11.89 -7.78
N SER A 104 -7.98 -12.19 -6.68
CA SER A 104 -8.98 -13.26 -6.63
C SER A 104 -10.16 -12.97 -7.56
N ALA A 105 -10.70 -11.75 -7.50
CA ALA A 105 -11.79 -11.30 -8.39
C ALA A 105 -11.38 -11.33 -9.87
N MET A 106 -10.14 -10.92 -10.18
CA MET A 106 -9.59 -10.98 -11.53
C MET A 106 -9.46 -12.42 -12.04
N THR A 107 -9.00 -13.34 -11.18
CA THR A 107 -8.92 -14.78 -11.51
C THR A 107 -10.30 -15.33 -11.84
N SER A 108 -11.30 -15.10 -10.97
CA SER A 108 -12.67 -15.57 -11.19
C SER A 108 -13.31 -14.98 -12.47
N THR A 109 -13.05 -13.70 -12.73
CA THR A 109 -13.53 -13.03 -13.96
C THR A 109 -12.87 -13.62 -15.21
N SER A 110 -11.57 -13.94 -15.13
CA SER A 110 -10.82 -14.54 -16.23
C SER A 110 -11.31 -15.96 -16.53
N GLU A 111 -11.55 -16.78 -15.50
CA GLU A 111 -12.13 -18.13 -15.64
C GLU A 111 -13.52 -18.06 -16.30
N THR A 112 -14.38 -17.15 -15.83
CA THR A 112 -15.71 -16.93 -16.42
C THR A 112 -15.61 -16.47 -17.88
N THR A 113 -14.67 -15.59 -18.19
CA THR A 113 -14.45 -15.09 -19.56
C THR A 113 -13.94 -16.19 -20.47
N ASN A 114 -13.05 -17.04 -19.99
CA ASN A 114 -12.55 -18.19 -20.74
C ASN A 114 -13.68 -19.18 -21.05
N ALA A 115 -14.49 -19.54 -20.05
CA ALA A 115 -15.66 -20.42 -20.25
C ALA A 115 -16.66 -19.85 -21.27
N LYS A 116 -16.95 -18.55 -21.19
CA LYS A 116 -17.81 -17.86 -22.17
C LYS A 116 -17.20 -17.85 -23.57
N SER A 117 -15.90 -17.65 -23.69
CA SER A 117 -15.20 -17.65 -24.98
C SER A 117 -15.26 -19.03 -25.65
N THR A 118 -15.09 -20.10 -24.88
CA THR A 118 -15.28 -21.48 -25.39
C THR A 118 -16.72 -21.71 -25.86
N ALA A 119 -17.72 -21.27 -25.10
CA ALA A 119 -19.12 -21.40 -25.49
C ALA A 119 -19.45 -20.62 -26.78
N ILE A 120 -18.90 -19.40 -26.91
CA ILE A 120 -19.07 -18.57 -28.11
C ILE A 120 -18.39 -19.21 -29.33
N ALA A 121 -17.20 -19.78 -29.15
CA ALA A 121 -16.50 -20.49 -30.23
C ALA A 121 -17.35 -21.66 -30.75
N ALA A 122 -17.89 -22.49 -29.85
CA ALA A 122 -18.77 -23.60 -30.21
C ALA A 122 -20.04 -23.12 -30.95
N ALA A 123 -20.69 -22.07 -30.45
CA ALA A 123 -21.86 -21.48 -31.11
C ALA A 123 -21.53 -20.91 -32.51
N SER A 124 -20.33 -20.39 -32.70
CA SER A 124 -19.87 -19.85 -33.99
C SER A 124 -19.57 -20.97 -35.00
N GLU A 125 -19.01 -22.09 -34.54
CA GLU A 125 -18.82 -23.31 -35.35
C GLU A 125 -20.18 -23.87 -35.79
N GLU A 126 -21.15 -23.97 -34.87
CA GLU A 126 -22.51 -24.42 -35.19
C GLU A 126 -23.20 -23.49 -36.21
N ALA A 127 -23.11 -22.17 -36.01
CA ALA A 127 -23.65 -21.21 -36.95
C ALA A 127 -23.01 -21.33 -38.35
N SER A 128 -21.69 -21.55 -38.41
CA SER A 128 -20.98 -21.72 -39.68
C SER A 128 -21.43 -22.99 -40.42
N ALA A 129 -21.61 -24.09 -39.68
CA ALA A 129 -22.15 -25.33 -40.25
C ALA A 129 -23.56 -25.11 -40.82
N ASN A 130 -24.43 -24.40 -40.08
CA ASN A 130 -25.78 -24.08 -40.54
C ASN A 130 -25.77 -23.21 -41.80
N VAL A 131 -24.90 -22.20 -41.88
CA VAL A 131 -24.73 -21.37 -43.09
C VAL A 131 -24.29 -22.22 -44.28
N GLN A 132 -23.39 -23.19 -44.07
CA GLN A 132 -22.93 -24.07 -45.13
C GLN A 132 -24.02 -25.03 -45.62
N THR A 133 -24.88 -25.52 -44.72
CA THR A 133 -26.08 -26.28 -45.10
C THR A 133 -27.04 -25.45 -45.92
N VAL A 134 -27.30 -24.21 -45.52
CA VAL A 134 -28.18 -23.29 -46.29
C VAL A 134 -27.60 -22.99 -47.66
N ALA A 135 -26.28 -22.81 -47.77
CA ALA A 135 -25.61 -22.61 -49.06
C ALA A 135 -25.79 -23.82 -49.99
N GLY A 136 -25.60 -25.04 -49.46
CA GLY A 136 -25.85 -26.27 -50.23
C GLY A 136 -27.30 -26.39 -50.71
N ALA A 137 -28.26 -26.08 -49.83
CA ALA A 137 -29.68 -26.07 -50.22
C ALA A 137 -29.97 -25.01 -51.31
N ALA A 138 -29.33 -23.85 -51.26
CA ALA A 138 -29.46 -22.81 -52.29
C ALA A 138 -28.87 -23.28 -53.64
N GLU A 139 -27.74 -24.01 -53.64
CA GLU A 139 -27.17 -24.62 -54.85
C GLU A 139 -28.08 -25.69 -55.45
N GLU A 140 -28.67 -26.57 -54.62
CA GLU A 140 -29.65 -27.57 -55.08
C GLU A 140 -30.92 -26.93 -55.65
N LEU A 141 -31.41 -25.86 -55.03
CA LEU A 141 -32.54 -25.08 -55.55
C LEU A 141 -32.20 -24.44 -56.90
N ALA A 142 -31.00 -23.87 -57.04
CA ALA A 142 -30.56 -23.28 -58.30
C ALA A 142 -30.48 -24.33 -59.43
N SER A 143 -29.94 -25.52 -59.13
CA SER A 143 -29.91 -26.66 -60.05
C SER A 143 -31.32 -27.12 -60.44
N SER A 144 -32.22 -27.25 -59.46
CA SER A 144 -33.62 -27.61 -59.70
C SER A 144 -34.33 -26.60 -60.61
N ILE A 145 -34.07 -25.30 -60.44
CA ILE A 145 -34.62 -24.25 -61.32
C ILE A 145 -34.09 -24.40 -62.76
N GLN A 146 -32.81 -24.75 -62.94
CA GLN A 146 -32.25 -24.98 -64.28
C GLN A 146 -32.89 -26.19 -64.97
N GLU A 147 -33.12 -27.29 -64.23
CA GLU A 147 -33.78 -28.48 -64.76
C GLU A 147 -35.26 -28.21 -65.09
N ILE A 148 -35.97 -27.48 -64.23
CA ILE A 148 -37.35 -27.04 -64.51
C ILE A 148 -37.38 -26.20 -65.79
N ARG A 149 -36.45 -25.26 -65.98
CA ARG A 149 -36.35 -24.46 -67.23
C ARG A 149 -36.17 -25.37 -68.45
N ARG A 150 -35.29 -26.37 -68.38
CA ARG A 150 -35.07 -27.35 -69.46
C ARG A 150 -36.33 -28.15 -69.79
N GLN A 151 -37.05 -28.61 -68.77
CA GLN A 151 -38.32 -29.36 -68.96
C GLN A 151 -39.43 -28.49 -69.57
N VAL A 152 -39.52 -27.22 -69.16
CA VAL A 152 -40.48 -26.25 -69.71
C VAL A 152 -40.19 -25.99 -71.19
N GLU A 153 -38.92 -25.81 -71.57
CA GLU A 153 -38.52 -25.62 -72.97
C GLU A 153 -38.81 -26.86 -73.82
N GLN A 154 -38.51 -28.06 -73.30
CA GLN A 154 -38.85 -29.32 -73.96
C GLN A 154 -40.36 -29.47 -74.17
N SER A 155 -41.18 -29.20 -73.14
CA SER A 155 -42.65 -29.22 -73.28
C SER A 155 -43.11 -28.24 -74.36
N THR A 156 -42.57 -27.03 -74.37
CA THR A 156 -42.92 -26.01 -75.37
C THR A 156 -42.59 -26.48 -76.79
N ASN A 157 -41.45 -27.14 -76.99
CA ASN A 157 -41.07 -27.70 -78.30
C ASN A 157 -41.98 -28.87 -78.72
N VAL A 158 -42.35 -29.75 -77.80
CA VAL A 158 -43.30 -30.86 -78.07
C VAL A 158 -44.68 -30.30 -78.43
N THR A 159 -45.19 -29.34 -77.65
CA THR A 159 -46.47 -28.67 -77.93
C THR A 159 -46.44 -28.01 -79.31
N ARG A 160 -45.36 -27.29 -79.66
CA ARG A 160 -45.20 -26.66 -80.98
C ARG A 160 -45.25 -27.70 -82.11
N LYS A 161 -44.50 -28.80 -81.98
CA LYS A 161 -44.48 -29.88 -82.96
C LYS A 161 -45.84 -30.58 -83.10
N ALA A 162 -46.57 -30.74 -82.00
CA ALA A 162 -47.92 -31.30 -82.01
C ALA A 162 -48.91 -30.37 -82.75
N THR A 163 -48.84 -29.05 -82.53
CA THR A 163 -49.63 -28.08 -83.29
C THR A 163 -49.26 -28.09 -84.78
N ASP A 164 -47.98 -28.15 -85.14
CA ASP A 164 -47.56 -28.22 -86.55
C ASP A 164 -48.08 -29.49 -87.22
N THR A 165 -48.00 -30.64 -86.53
CA THR A 165 -48.52 -31.92 -87.03
C THR A 165 -50.05 -31.88 -87.19
N ALA A 166 -50.77 -31.26 -86.25
CA ALA A 166 -52.21 -31.08 -86.34
C ALA A 166 -52.59 -30.17 -87.52
N GLN A 167 -51.82 -29.12 -87.77
CA GLN A 167 -51.99 -28.21 -88.92
C GLN A 167 -51.77 -28.96 -90.25
N GLU A 168 -50.72 -29.78 -90.36
CA GLU A 168 -50.47 -30.62 -91.54
C GLU A 168 -51.61 -31.63 -91.77
N ALA A 169 -52.07 -32.29 -90.71
CA ALA A 169 -53.19 -33.22 -90.79
C ALA A 169 -54.46 -32.52 -91.27
N ASN A 170 -54.76 -31.32 -90.75
CA ASN A 170 -55.89 -30.51 -91.21
C ASN A 170 -55.77 -30.15 -92.70
N THR A 171 -54.58 -29.73 -93.14
CA THR A 171 -54.30 -29.39 -94.54
C THR A 171 -54.50 -30.60 -95.47
N ARG A 172 -54.09 -31.81 -95.04
CA ARG A 172 -54.32 -33.04 -95.82
C ARG A 172 -55.80 -33.42 -95.89
N ILE A 173 -56.55 -33.26 -94.81
CA ILE A 173 -58.00 -33.51 -94.79
C ILE A 173 -58.72 -32.53 -95.72
N GLU A 174 -58.36 -31.24 -95.68
CA GLU A 174 -58.88 -30.22 -96.60
C GLU A 174 -58.55 -30.57 -98.07
N GLY A 175 -57.30 -30.98 -98.34
CA GLY A 175 -56.88 -31.43 -99.67
C GLY A 175 -57.71 -32.59 -100.22
N LEU A 176 -58.05 -33.57 -99.38
CA LEU A 176 -58.92 -34.69 -99.74
C LEU A 176 -60.38 -34.27 -99.93
N SER A 177 -60.86 -33.26 -99.20
CA SER A 177 -62.22 -32.72 -99.36
C SER A 177 -62.37 -31.87 -100.63
N SER A 178 -61.27 -31.38 -101.20
CA SER A 178 -61.24 -30.55 -102.41
C SER A 178 -60.99 -31.31 -103.71
N ALA A 179 -60.82 -32.64 -103.64
CA ALA A 179 -60.68 -33.56 -104.78
C ALA A 179 -62.00 -34.32 -105.03
#